data_AF-A0A429BP72-F1
#
_entry.id   AF-A0A429BP72-F1
#
_cell.length_a   1.000
_cell.length_b   1.000
_cell.length_c   1.000
_cell.angle_alpha   90.00
_cell.angle_beta   90.00
_cell.angle_gamma   90.00
#
_symmetry.space_group_name_H-M   'P 1'
#
loop_
_entity.id
_entity.type
_entity.pdbx_description
1 polymer ?
#
loop_
_entity_poly.entity_id
_entity_poly.type
_entity_poly.pdbx_seq_one_letter_code
_entity_poly.pdbx_strand_id
1 'polypeptide(L)'
;MSYESGKGLYYKAAATALGAAVLIRRPWAFYIVSMIGIMISDPGRMSGSSKTWRTTDNGGTTSELAALEEQLKQLQATVTGTGTTWEGTARQKFDEAYAEFTKSLATLRSTRNATGEAVDQSAKLYYIGGLTFVSIAGMMLTYALAMLAVKRYVPFAYMLDLKVGKAAVSAGRKVLIKHGIAVTLLGTLFYQAVQQSEASGKLFPTMKGVPNELDTLKSGDLPEFSSTALEYSVESHSLMPKLDTQGGLPRT
;
A
#
# COMPACT_ATOMS: atom_id res chain seq x y z
N MET A 1 2.29 20.58 -0.84
CA MET A 1 2.06 20.51 0.62
C MET A 1 2.87 19.33 1.15
N SER A 2 3.76 19.52 2.14
CA SER A 2 4.50 18.38 2.70
C SER A 2 3.60 17.61 3.66
N TYR A 3 3.26 16.37 3.29
CA TYR A 3 2.47 15.45 4.11
C TYR A 3 3.22 14.97 5.37
N GLU A 4 4.49 15.34 5.51
CA GLU A 4 5.41 14.95 6.60
C GLU A 4 4.86 15.27 7.99
N SER A 5 4.08 16.34 8.13
CA SER A 5 3.47 16.71 9.41
C SER A 5 2.18 15.95 9.73
N GLY A 6 1.64 15.17 8.79
CA GLY A 6 0.30 14.61 8.90
C GLY A 6 0.15 13.61 10.05
N LYS A 7 1.18 12.79 10.33
CA LYS A 7 1.22 11.93 11.52
C LYS A 7 1.08 12.76 12.80
N GLY A 8 1.76 13.90 12.87
CA GLY A 8 1.69 14.83 14.00
C GLY A 8 0.29 15.40 14.22
N LEU A 9 -0.49 15.63 13.16
CA LEU A 9 -1.88 16.09 13.28
C LEU A 9 -2.74 15.07 14.03
N TYR A 10 -2.60 13.78 13.71
CA TYR A 10 -3.33 12.71 14.37
C TYR A 10 -2.97 12.58 15.86
N TYR A 11 -1.68 12.58 16.19
CA TYR A 11 -1.25 12.52 17.60
C TYR A 11 -1.70 13.75 18.39
N LYS A 12 -1.60 14.95 17.82
CA LYS A 12 -2.09 16.18 18.45
C LYS A 12 -3.60 16.14 18.67
N ALA A 13 -4.36 15.69 17.68
CA ALA A 13 -5.81 15.54 17.78
C ALA A 13 -6.18 14.51 18.87
N ALA A 14 -5.53 13.35 18.88
CA ALA A 14 -5.77 12.30 19.87
C ALA A 14 -5.48 12.77 21.30
N ALA A 15 -4.32 13.41 21.52
CA ALA A 15 -3.93 13.95 22.82
C ALA A 15 -4.90 15.04 23.30
N THR A 16 -5.28 15.97 22.41
CA THR A 16 -6.22 17.05 22.73
C THR A 16 -7.61 16.49 23.04
N ALA A 17 -8.10 15.55 22.23
CA ALA A 17 -9.39 14.90 22.44
C ALA A 17 -9.41 14.08 23.73
N LEU A 18 -8.32 13.39 24.07
CA LEU A 18 -8.20 12.63 25.32
C LEU A 18 -8.25 13.56 26.53
N GLY A 19 -7.50 14.66 26.50
CA GLY A 19 -7.57 15.68 27.55
C GLY A 19 -8.97 16.25 27.71
N ALA A 20 -9.64 16.58 26.60
CA ALA A 20 -11.02 17.04 26.61
C ALA A 20 -12.00 15.98 27.16
N ALA A 21 -11.84 14.70 26.77
CA ALA A 21 -12.69 13.61 27.23
C ALA A 21 -12.58 13.38 28.74
N VAL A 22 -11.37 13.50 29.32
CA VAL A 22 -11.15 13.41 30.77
C VAL A 22 -11.85 14.55 31.52
N LEU A 23 -11.95 15.74 30.93
CA LEU A 23 -12.68 16.87 31.50
C LEU A 23 -14.21 16.70 31.36
N ILE A 24 -14.68 16.21 30.21
CA ILE A 24 -16.11 15.98 29.92
C ILE A 24 -16.66 14.83 30.77
N ARG A 25 -15.88 13.77 30.99
CA ARG A 25 -16.26 12.56 31.76
C ARG A 25 -17.53 11.89 31.27
N ARG A 26 -17.73 11.84 29.95
CA ARG A 26 -18.88 11.15 29.33
C ARG A 26 -18.42 10.07 28.36
N PRO A 27 -19.15 8.93 28.25
CA PRO A 27 -18.76 7.82 27.38
C PRO A 27 -18.58 8.21 25.91
N TRP A 28 -19.44 9.08 25.38
CA TRP A 28 -19.38 9.50 23.98
C TRP A 28 -18.07 10.22 23.63
N ALA A 29 -17.48 10.95 24.59
CA ALA A 29 -16.21 11.65 24.37
C ALA A 29 -15.06 10.65 24.21
N PHE A 30 -15.04 9.58 25.01
CA PHE A 30 -14.07 8.49 24.86
C PHE A 30 -14.24 7.73 23.55
N TYR A 31 -15.46 7.55 23.05
CA TYR A 31 -15.68 6.96 21.73
C TYR A 31 -15.05 7.78 20.59
N ILE A 32 -15.09 9.11 20.69
CA ILE A 32 -14.41 9.97 19.70
C ILE A 32 -12.89 9.81 19.81
N VAL A 33 -12.35 9.75 21.02
CA VAL A 33 -10.91 9.52 21.22
C VAL A 33 -10.48 8.18 20.61
N SER A 34 -11.22 7.11 20.89
CA SER A 34 -10.96 5.79 20.30
C SER A 34 -11.07 5.82 18.78
N MET A 35 -12.06 6.52 18.24
CA MET A 35 -12.21 6.72 16.80
C MET A 35 -10.99 7.44 16.21
N ILE A 36 -10.51 8.52 16.82
CA ILE A 36 -9.28 9.20 16.37
C ILE A 36 -8.09 8.24 16.45
N GLY A 37 -8.00 7.45 17.52
CA GLY A 37 -6.93 6.50 17.77
C GLY A 37 -6.80 5.42 16.69
N ILE A 38 -7.92 4.82 16.27
CA ILE A 38 -7.90 3.81 15.19
C ILE A 38 -7.66 4.41 13.80
N MET A 39 -7.81 5.72 13.67
CA MET A 39 -7.61 6.45 12.41
C MET A 39 -6.20 7.05 12.29
N ILE A 40 -5.33 6.89 13.31
CA ILE A 40 -3.96 7.40 13.27
C ILE A 40 -3.22 6.76 12.09
N SER A 41 -2.80 7.59 11.16
CA SER A 41 -2.03 7.18 9.99
C SER A 41 -0.83 8.09 9.76
N ASP A 42 0.05 7.67 8.87
CA ASP A 42 1.23 8.43 8.46
C ASP A 42 1.13 8.77 6.96
N PRO A 43 0.36 9.82 6.59
CA PRO A 43 0.19 10.19 5.19
C PRO A 43 1.52 10.60 4.53
N GLY A 44 2.49 11.08 5.31
CA GLY A 44 3.84 11.36 4.84
C GLY A 44 4.52 10.10 4.32
N ARG A 45 4.55 9.05 5.14
CA ARG A 45 5.10 7.74 4.72
C ARG A 45 4.30 7.10 3.60
N MET A 46 2.97 7.23 3.58
CA MET A 46 2.15 6.72 2.48
C MET A 46 2.49 7.40 1.16
N SER A 47 2.62 8.73 1.13
CA SER A 47 3.06 9.46 -0.08
C SER A 47 4.54 9.19 -0.43
N GLY A 48 5.37 8.83 0.55
CA GLY A 48 6.72 8.31 0.30
C GLY A 48 6.69 6.95 -0.41
N SER A 49 5.90 6.01 0.12
CA SER A 49 5.71 4.66 -0.44
C SER A 49 5.04 4.70 -1.82
N SER A 50 4.11 5.61 -2.08
CA SER A 50 3.50 5.72 -3.42
C SER A 50 4.54 5.97 -4.52
N LYS A 51 5.60 6.73 -4.21
CA LYS A 51 6.71 6.96 -5.15
C LYS A 51 7.53 5.70 -5.41
N THR A 52 7.70 4.83 -4.43
CA THR A 52 8.42 3.56 -4.62
C THR A 52 7.63 2.57 -5.46
N TRP A 53 6.29 2.66 -5.47
CA TRP A 53 5.45 1.85 -6.34
C TRP A 53 5.45 2.33 -7.79
N ARG A 54 5.45 3.65 -8.03
CA ARG A 54 5.38 4.22 -9.37
C ARG A 54 6.69 4.06 -10.15
N THR A 55 6.55 3.94 -11.46
CA THR A 55 7.67 4.07 -12.39
C THR A 55 8.19 5.52 -12.43
N THR A 56 9.45 5.70 -12.81
CA THR A 56 10.07 7.02 -13.05
C THR A 56 9.20 7.92 -13.92
N ASP A 57 8.61 7.37 -14.98
CA ASP A 57 7.79 8.11 -15.95
C ASP A 57 6.45 8.60 -15.37
N ASN A 58 6.08 8.08 -14.19
CA ASN A 58 4.89 8.49 -13.43
C ASN A 58 5.27 9.17 -12.10
N GLY A 59 6.47 9.77 -12.04
CA GLY A 59 6.96 10.51 -10.87
C GLY A 59 7.33 9.64 -9.68
N GLY A 60 7.60 8.35 -9.91
CA GLY A 60 8.13 7.42 -8.92
C GLY A 60 9.63 7.20 -9.03
N THR A 61 10.12 6.15 -8.36
CA THR A 61 11.55 5.80 -8.32
C THR A 61 11.86 4.45 -8.96
N THR A 62 10.86 3.67 -9.38
CA THR A 62 11.09 2.36 -10.03
C THR A 62 11.51 2.55 -11.49
N SER A 63 12.72 2.14 -11.86
CA SER A 63 13.24 2.20 -13.25
C SER A 63 13.50 0.82 -13.84
N GLU A 64 13.48 -0.22 -13.01
CA GLU A 64 13.87 -1.60 -13.35
C GLU A 64 12.97 -2.19 -14.44
N LEU A 65 11.68 -1.87 -14.44
CA LEU A 65 10.74 -2.33 -15.47
C LEU A 65 11.04 -1.76 -16.85
N ALA A 66 11.46 -0.49 -16.93
CA ALA A 66 11.85 0.12 -18.20
C ALA A 66 13.16 -0.47 -18.71
N ALA A 67 14.12 -0.71 -17.81
CA ALA A 67 15.37 -1.38 -18.15
C ALA A 67 15.14 -2.82 -18.65
N LEU A 68 14.23 -3.56 -18.03
CA LEU A 68 13.87 -4.91 -18.45
C LEU A 68 13.18 -4.93 -19.82
N GLU A 69 12.26 -3.99 -20.08
CA GLU A 69 11.62 -3.83 -21.39
C GLU A 69 12.65 -3.55 -22.49
N GLU A 70 13.65 -2.72 -22.20
CA GLU A 70 14.74 -2.41 -23.13
C GLU A 70 15.65 -3.63 -23.38
N GLN A 71 16.02 -4.37 -22.33
CA GLN A 71 16.81 -5.60 -22.47
C GLN A 71 16.08 -6.66 -23.31
N LEU A 72 14.76 -6.77 -23.19
CA LEU A 72 13.96 -7.65 -24.02
C LEU A 72 13.97 -7.22 -25.49
N LYS A 73 13.80 -5.93 -25.77
CA LYS A 73 13.88 -5.40 -27.13
C LYS A 73 15.23 -5.68 -27.76
N GLN A 74 16.31 -5.51 -26.99
CA GLN A 74 17.67 -5.83 -27.42
C GLN A 74 17.85 -7.34 -27.66
N LEU A 75 17.29 -8.19 -26.81
CA LEU A 75 17.30 -9.64 -27.02
C LEU A 75 16.55 -10.01 -28.31
N GLN A 76 15.35 -9.48 -28.52
CA GLN A 76 14.60 -9.70 -29.75
C GLN A 76 15.40 -9.25 -30.98
N ALA A 77 15.97 -8.05 -30.94
CA ALA A 77 16.76 -7.48 -32.03
C ALA A 77 18.03 -8.29 -32.34
N THR A 78 18.73 -8.77 -31.31
CA THR A 78 19.92 -9.64 -31.46
C THR A 78 19.55 -10.94 -32.16
N VAL A 79 18.35 -11.44 -31.87
CA VAL A 79 17.89 -12.73 -32.34
C VAL A 79 17.16 -12.63 -33.69
N THR A 80 16.70 -11.44 -34.11
CA THR A 80 16.19 -11.12 -35.47
C THR A 80 17.22 -10.47 -36.39
N GLY A 81 18.42 -10.17 -35.89
CA GLY A 81 19.40 -9.35 -36.60
C GLY A 81 19.86 -9.98 -37.92
N THR A 82 20.32 -9.13 -38.83
CA THR A 82 20.88 -9.57 -40.12
C THR A 82 22.03 -10.56 -39.91
N GLY A 83 21.84 -11.82 -40.33
CA GLY A 83 22.83 -12.90 -40.22
C GLY A 83 22.42 -14.07 -39.31
N THR A 84 21.31 -13.97 -38.58
CA THR A 84 20.79 -15.10 -37.79
C THR A 84 19.89 -16.01 -38.62
N THR A 85 20.23 -17.30 -38.70
CA THR A 85 19.47 -18.36 -39.41
C THR A 85 18.32 -18.94 -38.58
N TRP A 86 17.90 -18.26 -37.51
CA TRP A 86 16.91 -18.80 -36.59
C TRP A 86 15.48 -18.62 -37.14
N GLU A 87 15.01 -19.65 -37.82
CA GLU A 87 13.70 -19.70 -38.48
C GLU A 87 12.84 -20.88 -37.97
N GLY A 88 11.59 -20.95 -38.44
CA GLY A 88 10.69 -22.07 -38.19
C GLY A 88 9.91 -22.00 -36.86
N THR A 89 9.39 -23.14 -36.41
CA THR A 89 8.44 -23.22 -35.29
C THR A 89 9.03 -22.73 -33.96
N ALA A 90 10.34 -22.93 -33.73
CA ALA A 90 11.01 -22.44 -32.53
C ALA A 90 11.03 -20.91 -32.48
N ARG A 91 11.29 -20.25 -33.62
CA ARG A 91 11.24 -18.80 -33.75
C ARG A 91 9.84 -18.26 -33.46
N GLN A 92 8.81 -18.88 -34.04
CA GLN A 92 7.42 -18.51 -33.78
C GLN A 92 7.08 -18.61 -32.28
N LYS A 93 7.51 -19.68 -31.59
CA LYS A 93 7.28 -19.84 -30.15
C LYS A 93 8.01 -18.80 -29.31
N PHE A 94 9.21 -18.41 -29.71
CA PHE A 94 9.91 -17.29 -29.08
C PHE A 94 9.17 -15.98 -29.27
N ASP A 95 8.69 -15.67 -30.48
CA ASP A 95 7.95 -14.44 -30.75
C ASP A 95 6.62 -14.39 -29.97
N GLU A 96 5.91 -15.52 -29.86
CA GLU A 96 4.73 -15.67 -29.01
C GLU A 96 5.07 -15.40 -27.53
N ALA A 97 6.14 -16.00 -27.01
CA ALA A 97 6.57 -15.80 -25.63
C ALA A 97 7.03 -14.37 -25.35
N TYR A 98 7.77 -13.75 -26.28
CA TYR A 98 8.22 -12.37 -26.22
C TYR A 98 7.04 -11.39 -26.18
N ALA A 99 6.03 -11.61 -27.04
CA ALA A 99 4.83 -10.78 -27.07
C ALA A 99 4.05 -10.88 -25.76
N GLU A 100 3.87 -12.09 -25.23
CA GLU A 100 3.16 -12.30 -23.96
C GLU A 100 3.94 -11.72 -22.77
N PHE A 101 5.27 -11.80 -22.78
CA PHE A 101 6.09 -11.21 -21.73
C PHE A 101 6.06 -9.68 -21.77
N THR A 102 6.16 -9.08 -22.95
CA THR A 102 6.05 -7.62 -23.13
C THR A 102 4.69 -7.11 -22.65
N LYS A 103 3.62 -7.84 -22.97
CA LYS A 103 2.27 -7.54 -22.49
C LYS A 103 2.15 -7.66 -20.97
N SER A 104 2.77 -8.69 -20.38
CA SER A 104 2.81 -8.88 -18.94
C SER A 104 3.55 -7.75 -18.23
N LEU A 105 4.68 -7.28 -18.78
CA LEU A 105 5.42 -6.13 -18.25
C LEU A 105 4.62 -4.83 -18.34
N ALA A 106 3.95 -4.59 -19.47
CA ALA A 106 3.08 -3.43 -19.62
C ALA A 106 1.93 -3.43 -18.60
N THR A 107 1.33 -4.60 -18.37
CA THR A 107 0.27 -4.79 -17.37
C THR A 107 0.80 -4.54 -15.96
N LEU A 108 1.93 -5.15 -15.61
CA LEU A 108 2.58 -4.97 -14.30
C LEU A 108 2.93 -3.50 -14.04
N ARG A 109 3.48 -2.82 -15.05
CA ARG A 109 3.80 -1.38 -15.01
C ARG A 109 2.55 -0.54 -14.75
N SER A 110 1.45 -0.82 -15.46
CA SER A 110 0.18 -0.13 -15.28
C SER A 110 -0.38 -0.35 -13.87
N THR A 111 -0.41 -1.61 -13.39
CA THR A 111 -0.89 -1.95 -12.05
C THR A 111 -0.08 -1.30 -10.94
N ARG A 112 1.26 -1.29 -11.05
CA ARG A 112 2.13 -0.61 -10.10
C ARG A 112 1.86 0.88 -10.03
N ASN A 113 1.71 1.53 -11.17
CA ASN A 113 1.38 2.96 -11.23
C ASN A 113 0.01 3.25 -10.63
N ALA A 114 -1.01 2.43 -10.95
CA ALA A 114 -2.35 2.54 -10.37
C ALA A 114 -2.32 2.34 -8.84
N THR A 115 -1.54 1.39 -8.35
CA THR A 115 -1.36 1.14 -6.91
C THR A 115 -0.71 2.35 -6.23
N GLY A 116 0.38 2.87 -6.79
CA GLY A 116 1.00 4.09 -6.28
C GLY A 116 0.07 5.31 -6.32
N GLU A 117 -0.78 5.43 -7.34
CA GLU A 117 -1.83 6.46 -7.38
C GLU A 117 -2.86 6.30 -6.26
N ALA A 118 -3.38 5.09 -6.05
CA ALA A 118 -4.31 4.81 -4.97
C ALA A 118 -3.71 5.10 -3.58
N VAL A 119 -2.44 4.75 -3.35
CA VAL A 119 -1.74 5.02 -2.09
C VAL A 119 -1.55 6.53 -1.86
N ASP A 120 -1.19 7.30 -2.89
CA ASP A 120 -1.04 8.76 -2.75
C ASP A 120 -2.38 9.47 -2.54
N GLN A 121 -3.44 9.05 -3.24
CA GLN A 121 -4.80 9.56 -3.01
C GLN A 121 -5.27 9.25 -1.59
N SER A 122 -4.90 8.08 -1.06
CA SER A 122 -5.17 7.72 0.32
C SER A 122 -4.38 8.60 1.28
N ALA A 123 -3.10 8.87 1.02
CA ALA A 123 -2.31 9.80 1.81
C ALA A 123 -2.97 11.18 1.90
N LYS A 124 -3.47 11.71 0.78
CA LYS A 124 -4.24 12.98 0.75
C LYS A 124 -5.52 12.90 1.60
N LEU A 125 -6.28 11.81 1.46
CA LEU A 125 -7.50 11.60 2.23
C LEU A 125 -7.21 11.55 3.74
N TYR A 126 -6.18 10.83 4.15
CA TYR A 126 -5.74 10.77 5.54
C TYR A 126 -5.21 12.11 6.05
N TYR A 127 -4.50 12.87 5.23
CA TYR A 127 -4.07 14.21 5.64
C TYR A 127 -5.28 15.14 5.93
N ILE A 128 -6.28 15.14 5.04
CA ILE A 128 -7.55 15.88 5.26
C ILE A 128 -8.30 15.32 6.48
N GLY A 129 -8.27 14.00 6.68
CA GLY A 129 -8.80 13.33 7.86
C GLY A 129 -8.15 13.84 9.15
N GLY A 130 -6.81 13.94 9.17
CA GLY A 130 -6.04 14.48 10.28
C GLY A 130 -6.44 15.91 10.62
N LEU A 131 -6.58 16.79 9.62
CA LEU A 131 -7.09 18.16 9.84
C LEU A 131 -8.50 18.17 10.43
N THR A 132 -9.38 17.30 9.93
CA THR A 132 -10.75 17.16 10.44
C THR A 132 -10.75 16.72 11.90
N PHE A 133 -9.89 15.77 12.28
CA PHE A 133 -9.77 15.32 13.66
C PHE A 133 -9.19 16.39 14.59
N VAL A 134 -8.25 17.22 14.12
CA VAL A 134 -7.79 18.39 14.86
C VAL A 134 -8.96 19.35 15.14
N SER A 135 -9.81 19.62 14.15
CA SER A 135 -11.01 20.44 14.35
C SER A 135 -12.00 19.81 15.34
N ILE A 136 -12.24 18.50 15.27
CA ILE A 136 -13.10 17.78 16.22
C ILE A 136 -12.53 17.86 17.64
N ALA A 137 -11.24 17.62 17.81
CA ALA A 137 -10.56 17.70 19.10
C ALA A 137 -10.62 19.12 19.68
N GLY A 138 -10.47 20.15 18.83
CA GLY A 138 -10.65 21.55 19.22
C GLY A 138 -12.08 21.83 19.70
N MET A 139 -13.10 21.36 18.97
CA MET A 139 -14.50 21.50 19.40
C MET A 139 -14.77 20.77 20.73
N MET A 140 -14.21 19.58 20.92
CA MET A 140 -14.31 18.86 22.19
C MET A 140 -13.68 19.63 23.34
N LEU A 141 -12.51 20.23 23.13
CA LEU A 141 -11.84 21.04 24.15
C LEU A 141 -12.67 22.28 24.50
N THR A 142 -13.19 23.00 23.50
CA THR A 142 -14.09 24.14 23.71
C THR A 142 -15.33 23.73 24.50
N TYR A 143 -15.94 22.59 24.16
CA TYR A 143 -17.08 22.05 24.88
C TYR A 143 -16.73 21.68 26.34
N ALA A 144 -15.57 21.05 26.56
CA ALA A 144 -15.07 20.73 27.90
C ALA A 144 -14.92 21.97 28.78
N LEU A 145 -14.33 23.05 28.23
CA LEU A 145 -14.17 24.33 28.93
C LEU A 145 -15.52 24.99 29.23
N ALA A 146 -16.46 24.95 28.27
CA ALA A 146 -17.82 25.47 28.50
C ALA A 146 -18.55 24.69 29.60
N MET A 147 -18.41 23.37 29.66
CA MET A 147 -19.00 22.54 30.71
C MET A 147 -18.43 22.86 32.09
N LEU A 148 -17.15 23.25 32.19
CA LEU A 148 -16.58 23.72 33.46
C LEU A 148 -17.24 25.03 33.93
N ALA A 149 -17.49 25.97 33.00
CA ALA A 149 -18.15 27.23 33.32
C ALA A 149 -19.63 27.07 33.71
N VAL A 150 -20.33 26.12 33.07
CA VAL A 150 -21.78 25.91 33.24
C VAL A 150 -22.11 24.85 34.29
N LYS A 151 -21.11 24.23 34.93
CA LYS A 151 -21.27 23.16 35.95
C LYS A 151 -22.22 23.54 37.11
N ARG A 152 -22.40 24.83 37.37
CA ARG A 152 -23.32 25.35 38.39
C ARG A 152 -24.80 25.32 37.99
N TYR A 153 -25.11 25.15 36.69
CA TYR A 153 -26.46 25.05 36.13
C TYR A 153 -26.72 23.64 35.57
N VAL A 154 -26.98 22.71 36.49
CA VAL A 154 -27.06 21.25 36.24
C VAL A 154 -28.06 20.82 35.15
N PRO A 155 -29.32 21.32 35.09
CA PRO A 155 -30.29 20.81 34.13
C PRO A 155 -29.97 21.21 32.67
N PHE A 156 -29.45 22.42 32.45
CA PHE A 156 -29.05 22.87 31.11
C PHE A 156 -27.84 22.10 30.58
N ALA A 157 -26.84 21.86 31.45
CA ALA A 157 -25.65 21.08 31.11
C ALA A 157 -25.99 19.65 30.64
N TYR A 158 -26.96 19.00 31.29
CA TYR A 158 -27.38 17.64 30.92
C TYR A 158 -28.10 17.58 29.55
N MET A 159 -28.99 18.53 29.26
CA MET A 159 -29.68 18.58 27.96
C MET A 159 -28.70 18.84 26.81
N LEU A 160 -27.76 19.77 27.01
CA LEU A 160 -26.72 20.09 26.03
C LEU A 160 -25.87 18.85 25.72
N ASP A 161 -25.45 18.14 26.76
CA ASP A 161 -24.63 16.92 26.66
C ASP A 161 -25.31 15.79 25.86
N LEU A 162 -26.60 15.54 26.09
CA LEU A 162 -27.33 14.52 25.32
C LEU A 162 -27.43 14.87 23.82
N LYS A 163 -27.65 16.15 23.48
CA LYS A 163 -27.73 16.58 22.07
C LYS A 163 -26.37 16.49 21.38
N VAL A 164 -25.32 16.98 22.04
CA VAL A 164 -23.94 16.92 21.54
C VAL A 164 -23.48 15.48 21.40
N GLY A 165 -23.71 14.64 22.41
CA GLY A 165 -23.34 13.23 22.39
C GLY A 165 -24.01 12.44 21.26
N LYS A 166 -25.33 12.62 21.05
CA LYS A 166 -26.05 11.99 19.93
C LYS A 166 -25.50 12.44 18.57
N ALA A 167 -25.28 13.74 18.40
CA ALA A 167 -24.72 14.28 17.17
C ALA A 167 -23.31 13.73 16.90
N ALA A 168 -22.47 13.68 17.93
CA ALA A 168 -21.10 13.21 17.81
C ALA A 168 -21.01 11.71 17.49
N VAL A 169 -21.82 10.87 18.15
CA VAL A 169 -21.88 9.43 17.83
C VAL A 169 -22.39 9.18 16.41
N SER A 170 -23.43 9.92 15.99
CA SER A 170 -23.96 9.82 14.61
C SER A 170 -22.92 10.23 13.56
N ALA A 171 -22.20 11.32 13.81
CA ALA A 171 -21.12 11.78 12.94
C ALA A 171 -19.97 10.75 12.91
N GLY A 172 -19.55 10.25 14.07
CA GLY A 172 -18.48 9.25 14.19
C GLY A 172 -18.81 7.97 13.43
N ARG A 173 -20.05 7.47 13.52
CA ARG A 173 -20.50 6.30 12.76
C ARG A 173 -20.38 6.52 11.24
N LYS A 174 -20.77 7.69 10.73
CA LYS A 174 -20.64 8.00 9.30
C LYS A 174 -19.18 8.03 8.84
N VAL A 175 -18.29 8.59 9.66
CA VAL A 175 -16.85 8.62 9.38
C VAL A 175 -16.28 7.20 9.33
N LEU A 176 -16.62 6.36 10.32
CA LEU A 176 -16.16 4.97 10.38
C LEU A 176 -16.61 4.13 9.18
N ILE A 177 -17.88 4.26 8.75
CA ILE A 177 -18.38 3.53 7.58
C ILE A 177 -17.62 3.94 6.32
N LYS A 178 -17.46 5.24 6.08
CA LYS A 178 -16.71 5.74 4.92
C LYS A 178 -15.25 5.30 4.94
N HIS A 179 -14.65 5.29 6.13
CA HIS A 179 -13.29 4.82 6.30
C HIS A 179 -13.14 3.31 6.02
N GLY A 180 -14.06 2.49 6.54
CA GLY A 180 -14.08 1.06 6.26
C GLY A 180 -14.17 0.75 4.77
N ILE A 181 -14.97 1.50 4.01
CA ILE A 181 -15.04 1.39 2.54
C ILE A 181 -13.68 1.71 1.90
N ALA A 182 -13.03 2.80 2.31
CA ALA A 182 -11.73 3.20 1.76
C ALA A 182 -10.62 2.16 2.03
N VAL A 183 -10.56 1.65 3.26
CA VAL A 183 -9.61 0.59 3.65
C VAL A 183 -9.86 -0.69 2.87
N THR A 184 -11.14 -1.06 2.67
CA THR A 184 -11.51 -2.25 1.89
C THR A 184 -11.07 -2.10 0.42
N LEU A 185 -11.30 -0.95 -0.19
CA LEU A 185 -10.90 -0.68 -1.58
C LEU A 185 -9.38 -0.75 -1.75
N LEU A 186 -8.63 -0.14 -0.84
CA LEU A 186 -7.16 -0.27 -0.82
C LEU A 186 -6.73 -1.73 -0.68
N GLY A 187 -7.32 -2.47 0.26
CA GLY A 187 -7.02 -3.89 0.47
C GLY A 187 -7.26 -4.72 -0.79
N THR A 188 -8.34 -4.44 -1.53
CA THR A 188 -8.61 -5.13 -2.81
C THR A 188 -7.58 -4.80 -3.89
N LEU A 189 -7.09 -3.56 -3.96
CA LEU A 189 -6.05 -3.17 -4.92
C LEU A 189 -4.72 -3.85 -4.58
N PHE A 190 -4.34 -3.90 -3.30
CA PHE A 190 -3.14 -4.63 -2.87
C PHE A 190 -3.26 -6.12 -3.15
N TYR A 191 -4.41 -6.73 -2.87
CA TYR A 191 -4.65 -8.14 -3.18
C TYR A 191 -4.51 -8.43 -4.68
N GLN A 192 -5.06 -7.56 -5.54
CA GLN A 192 -4.90 -7.68 -6.99
C GLN A 192 -3.44 -7.53 -7.42
N ALA A 193 -2.70 -6.58 -6.83
CA ALA A 193 -1.28 -6.39 -7.12
C ALA A 193 -0.45 -7.63 -6.73
N VAL A 194 -0.73 -8.23 -5.56
CA VAL A 194 -0.08 -9.48 -5.12
C VAL A 194 -0.44 -10.64 -6.04
N GLN A 195 -1.71 -10.84 -6.36
CA GLN A 195 -2.15 -11.91 -7.27
C GLN A 195 -1.52 -11.81 -8.66
N GLN A 196 -1.46 -10.60 -9.22
CA GLN A 196 -0.79 -10.38 -10.51
C GLN A 196 0.71 -10.65 -10.40
N SER A 197 1.33 -10.24 -9.30
CA SER A 197 2.73 -10.53 -9.07
C SER A 197 3.01 -12.02 -8.94
N GLU A 198 2.16 -12.78 -8.24
CA GLU A 198 2.32 -14.23 -8.10
C GLU A 198 2.09 -14.93 -9.44
N ALA A 199 1.14 -14.48 -10.24
CA ALA A 199 0.92 -14.99 -11.60
C ALA A 199 2.15 -14.74 -12.48
N SER A 200 2.75 -13.55 -12.43
CA SER A 200 4.03 -13.27 -13.09
C SER A 200 5.17 -14.14 -12.56
N GLY A 201 5.26 -14.35 -11.24
CA GLY A 201 6.27 -15.23 -10.63
C GLY A 201 6.08 -16.72 -10.99
N LYS A 202 4.85 -17.18 -11.25
CA LYS A 202 4.60 -18.54 -11.75
C LYS A 202 5.01 -18.72 -13.22
N LEU A 203 4.86 -17.66 -14.03
CA LEU A 203 5.36 -17.65 -15.41
C LEU A 203 6.90 -17.60 -15.45
N PHE A 204 7.53 -17.08 -14.40
CA PHE A 204 8.98 -16.95 -14.27
C PHE A 204 9.41 -17.39 -12.87
N PRO A 205 9.53 -18.71 -12.61
CA PRO A 205 9.83 -19.26 -11.27
C PRO A 205 11.15 -18.75 -10.65
N THR A 206 11.97 -18.06 -11.44
CA THR A 206 13.22 -17.42 -11.02
C THR A 206 13.07 -15.94 -10.63
N MET A 207 11.94 -15.32 -10.95
CA MET A 207 11.55 -14.01 -10.42
C MET A 207 10.64 -14.22 -9.21
N LYS A 208 11.18 -14.07 -7.99
CA LYS A 208 10.32 -13.97 -6.80
C LYS A 208 9.35 -12.80 -7.02
N GLY A 209 8.06 -13.07 -6.85
CA GLY A 209 7.01 -12.05 -6.95
C GLY A 209 7.33 -10.85 -6.05
N VAL A 210 6.85 -9.67 -6.47
CA VAL A 210 6.79 -8.39 -5.76
C VAL A 210 6.89 -8.65 -4.25
N PRO A 211 7.95 -8.14 -3.60
CA PRO A 211 8.22 -8.47 -2.21
C PRO A 211 6.98 -8.17 -1.37
N ASN A 212 6.40 -9.22 -0.80
CA ASN A 212 5.41 -9.06 0.25
C ASN A 212 6.13 -8.33 1.38
N GLU A 213 5.76 -7.07 1.60
CA GLU A 213 6.43 -6.13 2.52
C GLU A 213 6.57 -6.69 3.96
N LEU A 214 5.90 -7.80 4.29
CA LEU A 214 6.03 -8.52 5.56
C LEU A 214 7.38 -9.23 5.75
N ASP A 215 8.02 -9.73 4.68
CA ASP A 215 9.32 -10.42 4.77
C ASP A 215 10.47 -9.42 4.78
N THR A 216 10.40 -8.35 3.98
CA THR A 216 11.39 -7.26 3.95
C THR A 216 11.37 -6.40 5.22
N LEU A 217 10.21 -6.26 5.89
CA LEU A 217 10.14 -5.63 7.22
C LEU A 217 10.77 -6.49 8.33
N LYS A 218 10.88 -7.82 8.14
CA LYS A 218 11.51 -8.73 9.09
C LYS A 218 13.00 -8.92 8.86
N SER A 219 13.46 -8.92 7.61
CA SER A 219 14.85 -9.21 7.29
C SER A 219 15.73 -7.96 7.21
N GLY A 220 15.18 -6.78 6.93
CA GLY A 220 15.97 -5.55 6.73
C GLY A 220 16.82 -5.55 5.45
N ASP A 221 16.84 -6.65 4.71
CA ASP A 221 17.56 -6.80 3.45
C ASP A 221 16.70 -6.39 2.26
N LEU A 222 17.34 -5.67 1.33
CA LEU A 222 16.77 -5.45 0.00
C LEU A 222 16.71 -6.79 -0.74
N PRO A 223 15.61 -7.13 -1.41
CA PRO A 223 15.54 -8.36 -2.19
C PRO A 223 16.52 -8.29 -3.36
N GLU A 224 17.53 -9.17 -3.34
CA GLU A 224 18.54 -9.24 -4.38
C GLU A 224 18.01 -10.05 -5.58
N PHE A 225 17.99 -9.42 -6.76
CA PHE A 225 17.66 -10.09 -8.02
C PHE A 225 18.86 -10.93 -8.49
N SER A 226 19.02 -12.14 -7.94
CA SER A 226 20.11 -13.03 -8.39
C SER A 226 19.63 -13.91 -9.56
N SER A 227 20.35 -13.88 -10.68
CA SER A 227 20.14 -14.73 -11.87
C SER A 227 20.62 -16.19 -11.67
N THR A 228 21.06 -16.54 -10.47
CA THR A 228 21.75 -17.79 -10.12
C THR A 228 20.87 -19.05 -10.08
N ALA A 229 19.57 -18.93 -10.40
CA ALA A 229 18.57 -19.97 -10.17
C ALA A 229 18.26 -20.88 -11.38
N LEU A 230 18.85 -20.64 -12.57
CA LEU A 230 18.65 -21.47 -13.76
C LEU A 230 19.94 -22.17 -14.19
N GLU A 231 19.81 -23.45 -14.56
CA GLU A 231 20.86 -24.25 -15.18
C GLU A 231 20.35 -24.77 -16.53
N TYR A 232 21.23 -24.80 -17.54
CA TYR A 232 20.89 -25.36 -18.84
C TYR A 232 20.96 -26.88 -18.78
N SER A 233 19.80 -27.54 -18.89
CA SER A 233 19.73 -29.00 -18.98
C SER A 233 20.04 -29.43 -20.41
N VAL A 234 21.17 -30.13 -20.58
CA VAL A 234 21.58 -30.70 -21.87
C VAL A 234 20.57 -31.75 -22.34
N GLU A 235 19.94 -32.46 -21.40
CA GLU A 235 19.07 -33.60 -21.66
C GLU A 235 17.67 -33.17 -22.16
N SER A 236 17.15 -32.06 -21.66
CA SER A 236 15.87 -31.49 -22.10
C SER A 236 16.01 -30.33 -23.09
N HIS A 237 17.24 -29.97 -23.46
CA HIS A 237 17.58 -28.79 -24.26
C HIS A 237 16.88 -27.50 -23.80
N SER A 238 16.66 -27.36 -22.49
CA SER A 238 15.90 -26.26 -21.89
C SER A 238 16.56 -25.70 -20.63
N LEU A 239 16.32 -24.43 -20.35
CA LEU A 239 16.69 -23.81 -19.07
C LEU A 239 15.74 -24.33 -17.99
N MET A 240 16.28 -25.04 -17.01
CA MET A 240 15.50 -25.59 -15.90
C MET A 240 15.93 -24.93 -14.58
N PRO A 241 15.03 -24.84 -13.59
CA PRO A 241 15.40 -24.44 -12.24
C PRO A 241 16.53 -25.33 -11.73
N LYS A 242 17.54 -24.74 -11.12
CA LYS A 242 18.62 -25.52 -10.49
C LYS A 242 17.99 -26.35 -9.37
N LEU A 243 17.83 -27.65 -9.61
CA LEU A 243 17.34 -28.59 -8.60
C LEU A 243 18.43 -28.69 -7.54
N ASP A 244 18.13 -28.16 -6.35
CA ASP A 244 19.05 -28.21 -5.22
C ASP A 244 19.21 -29.66 -4.76
N THR A 245 20.22 -30.33 -5.30
CA THR A 245 20.52 -31.74 -5.02
C THR A 245 21.09 -31.96 -3.62
N GLN A 246 21.22 -30.91 -2.80
CA GLN A 246 21.64 -31.03 -1.39
C GLN A 246 20.52 -31.39 -0.42
N GLY A 247 19.26 -31.44 -0.86
CA GLY A 247 18.14 -31.97 -0.07
C GLY A 247 18.10 -33.49 -0.04
N GLY A 248 19.06 -34.13 0.64
CA GLY A 248 19.03 -35.58 0.88
C GLY A 248 17.69 -36.01 1.48
N LEU A 249 17.02 -36.95 0.83
CA LEU A 249 15.83 -37.62 1.36
C LEU A 249 16.11 -38.16 2.77
N PRO A 250 15.28 -37.87 3.78
CA PRO A 250 15.40 -38.54 5.07
C PRO A 250 15.18 -40.04 4.84
N ARG A 251 16.21 -40.84 5.08
CA ARG A 251 16.09 -42.30 5.13
C ARG A 251 15.12 -42.65 6.24
N THR A 252 13.96 -43.20 5.89
CA THR A 252 13.14 -44.01 6.79
C THR A 252 13.55 -45.46 6.64
#